data_AF-E4UA17-F1
#
_entry.id   AF-E4UA17-F1
#
_cell.length_a   1.000
_cell.length_b   1.000
_cell.length_c   1.000
_cell.angle_alpha   90.00
_cell.angle_beta   90.00
_cell.angle_gamma   90.00
#
_symmetry.space_group_name_H-M   'P 1'
#
loop_
_entity.id
_entity.type
_entity.pdbx_description
1 polymer ?
#
loop_
_entity_poly.entity_id
_entity_poly.type
_entity_poly.pdbx_seq_one_letter_code
_entity_poly.pdbx_strand_id
1 'polypeptide(L)'
;MPLLPDEDLEAVVRLMPEAFTVLEFADRLAEVRPERWAELVERYGLYGSVTRYSALTYLGNRLGAYSRRKGRPLLLPTPRGWKPEESPFLRRATPEERKRFGSPWIVVYRRRPEG
;
A
#
# COMPACT_ATOMS: atom_id res chain seq x y z
N MET A 1 3.28 -4.35 -17.95
CA MET A 1 2.57 -5.13 -16.92
C MET A 1 3.02 -4.65 -15.54
N PRO A 2 2.14 -4.43 -14.56
CA PRO A 2 2.58 -4.08 -13.21
C PRO A 2 3.37 -5.25 -12.60
N LEU A 3 4.43 -4.95 -11.84
CA LEU A 3 5.24 -5.96 -11.13
C LEU A 3 4.45 -6.70 -10.05
N LEU A 4 3.45 -6.05 -9.47
CA LEU A 4 2.42 -6.71 -8.68
C LEU A 4 1.13 -6.77 -9.51
N PRO A 5 0.75 -7.92 -10.09
CA PRO A 5 -0.54 -8.12 -10.75
C PRO A 5 -1.72 -7.89 -9.81
N ASP A 6 -2.90 -7.64 -10.37
CA ASP A 6 -4.12 -7.43 -9.55
C ASP A 6 -4.51 -8.72 -8.81
N GLU A 7 -4.28 -9.89 -9.40
CA GLU A 7 -4.56 -11.20 -8.75
C GLU A 7 -3.77 -11.38 -7.45
N ASP A 8 -2.46 -11.11 -7.48
CA ASP A 8 -1.59 -11.16 -6.30
C ASP A 8 -1.97 -10.07 -5.28
N LEU A 9 -2.27 -8.85 -5.76
CA LEU A 9 -2.73 -7.76 -4.89
C LEU A 9 -4.01 -8.15 -4.16
N GLU A 10 -5.01 -8.68 -4.87
CA GLU A 10 -6.29 -9.07 -4.31
C GLU A 10 -6.15 -10.25 -3.34
N ALA A 11 -5.29 -11.24 -3.65
CA ALA A 11 -4.99 -12.35 -2.76
C ALA A 11 -4.48 -11.85 -1.40
N VAL A 12 -3.58 -10.86 -1.40
CA VAL A 12 -3.09 -10.23 -0.17
C VAL A 12 -4.18 -9.42 0.51
N VAL A 13 -4.91 -8.56 -0.22
CA VAL A 13 -6.00 -7.74 0.36
C VAL A 13 -7.06 -8.59 1.06
N ARG A 14 -7.40 -9.77 0.53
CA ARG A 14 -8.37 -10.70 1.17
C ARG A 14 -7.90 -11.23 2.53
N LEU A 15 -6.60 -11.22 2.79
CA LEU A 15 -5.99 -11.65 4.06
C LEU A 15 -5.75 -10.48 5.03
N MET A 16 -5.92 -9.24 4.56
CA MET A 16 -5.73 -8.05 5.40
C MET A 16 -6.95 -7.81 6.31
N PRO A 17 -6.74 -7.18 7.47
CA PRO A 17 -7.84 -6.64 8.28
C PRO A 17 -8.66 -5.61 7.49
N GLU A 18 -9.81 -5.21 8.05
CA GLU A 18 -10.72 -4.24 7.41
C GLU A 18 -10.00 -2.93 7.06
N ALA A 19 -9.07 -2.47 7.91
CA ALA A 19 -8.27 -1.29 7.69
C ALA A 19 -6.78 -1.62 7.86
N PHE A 20 -5.93 -1.16 6.94
CA PHE A 20 -4.49 -1.42 6.96
C PHE A 20 -3.70 -0.35 6.21
N THR A 21 -2.40 -0.30 6.46
CA THR A 21 -1.45 0.60 5.82
C THR A 21 -0.60 -0.10 4.75
N VAL A 22 0.12 0.69 3.94
CA VAL A 22 1.08 0.13 2.97
C VAL A 22 2.20 -0.68 3.63
N LEU A 23 2.55 -0.37 4.88
CA LEU A 23 3.58 -1.12 5.62
C LEU A 23 3.08 -2.51 6.00
N GLU A 24 1.89 -2.59 6.59
CA GLU A 24 1.26 -3.87 6.93
C GLU A 24 0.98 -4.71 5.67
N PHE A 25 0.59 -4.06 4.57
CA PHE A 25 0.44 -4.73 3.28
C PHE A 25 1.76 -5.28 2.76
N ALA A 26 2.85 -4.51 2.85
CA ALA A 26 4.18 -4.95 2.41
C ALA A 26 4.68 -6.13 3.25
N ASP A 27 4.48 -6.09 4.57
CA ASP A 27 4.84 -7.18 5.48
C ASP A 27 4.07 -8.46 5.11
N ARG A 28 2.74 -8.37 4.87
CA ARG A 28 1.94 -9.52 4.44
C ARG A 28 2.29 -9.99 3.02
N LEU A 29 2.64 -9.10 2.10
CA LEU A 29 3.09 -9.46 0.76
C LEU A 29 4.40 -10.26 0.82
N ALA A 30 5.34 -9.84 1.67
CA ALA A 30 6.61 -10.54 1.86
C ALA A 30 6.42 -11.96 2.44
N GLU A 31 5.39 -12.16 3.25
CA GLU A 31 5.03 -13.49 3.78
C GLU A 31 4.35 -14.38 2.73
N VAL A 32 3.41 -13.84 1.96
CA VAL A 32 2.51 -14.64 1.07
C VAL A 32 3.05 -14.79 -0.35
N ARG A 33 3.87 -13.83 -0.80
CA ARG A 33 4.50 -13.77 -2.13
C ARG A 33 5.93 -13.22 -2.00
N PRO A 34 6.83 -13.92 -1.28
CA PRO A 34 8.21 -13.47 -1.05
C PRO A 34 8.95 -13.15 -2.36
N GLU A 35 8.69 -13.89 -3.43
CA GLU A 35 9.25 -13.66 -4.76
C GLU A 35 8.84 -12.31 -5.35
N ARG A 36 7.55 -11.94 -5.22
CA ARG A 36 7.06 -10.64 -5.68
C ARG A 36 7.63 -9.51 -4.86
N TRP A 37 7.75 -9.70 -3.56
CA TRP A 37 8.39 -8.71 -2.69
C TRP A 37 9.86 -8.52 -3.06
N ALA A 38 10.60 -9.60 -3.29
CA ALA A 38 12.01 -9.55 -3.70
C ALA A 38 12.19 -8.79 -5.02
N GLU A 39 11.38 -9.08 -6.05
CA GLU A 39 11.39 -8.36 -7.33
C GLU A 39 11.17 -6.84 -7.16
N LEU A 40 10.27 -6.45 -6.25
CA LEU A 40 10.00 -5.04 -5.96
C LEU A 40 11.18 -4.37 -5.24
N VAL A 41 11.77 -5.04 -4.26
CA VAL A 41 12.93 -4.52 -3.51
C VAL A 41 14.15 -4.43 -4.40
N GLU A 42 14.39 -5.40 -5.28
CA GLU A 42 15.51 -5.37 -6.23
C GLU A 42 15.39 -4.19 -7.20
N ARG A 43 14.18 -3.95 -7.73
CA ARG A 43 13.98 -2.86 -8.70
C ARG A 43 13.96 -1.48 -8.07
N TYR A 44 13.28 -1.33 -6.92
CA TYR A 44 12.97 -0.03 -6.35
C TYR A 44 13.76 0.29 -5.09
N GLY A 45 14.35 -0.70 -4.44
CA GLY A 45 14.99 -0.54 -3.14
C GLY A 45 13.99 -0.24 -2.02
N LEU A 46 14.51 -0.22 -0.80
CA LEU A 46 13.79 0.24 0.38
C LEU A 46 13.90 1.76 0.55
N TYR A 47 13.05 2.34 1.38
CA TYR A 47 13.19 3.75 1.75
C TYR A 47 14.58 4.02 2.36
N GLY A 48 15.19 5.15 2.00
CA GLY A 48 16.57 5.48 2.38
C GLY A 48 17.63 4.81 1.52
N SER A 49 17.25 4.00 0.53
CA SER A 49 18.16 3.55 -0.53
C SER A 49 18.47 4.69 -1.53
N VAL A 50 19.42 4.46 -2.44
CA VAL A 50 19.89 5.44 -3.42
C VAL A 50 18.77 5.94 -4.36
N THR A 51 17.66 5.20 -4.46
CA THR A 51 16.53 5.54 -5.33
C THR A 51 15.54 6.49 -4.63
N ARG A 52 15.00 7.47 -5.38
CA ARG A 52 13.93 8.35 -4.88
C ARG A 52 12.56 7.66 -4.78
N TYR A 53 12.42 6.46 -5.34
CA TYR A 53 11.15 5.75 -5.47
C TYR A 53 11.27 4.34 -4.93
N SER A 54 10.79 4.14 -3.70
CA SER A 54 10.92 2.87 -2.96
C SER A 54 9.84 1.85 -3.33
N ALA A 55 10.07 0.58 -2.99
CA ALA A 55 9.05 -0.48 -3.09
C ALA A 55 7.74 -0.11 -2.36
N LEU A 56 7.84 0.56 -1.20
CA LEU A 56 6.66 1.04 -0.46
C LEU A 56 5.91 2.14 -1.21
N THR A 57 6.62 3.06 -1.86
CA THR A 57 6.02 4.09 -2.71
C THR A 57 5.29 3.44 -3.90
N TYR A 58 5.90 2.43 -4.51
CA TYR A 58 5.26 1.62 -5.55
C TYR A 58 3.96 0.96 -5.08
N LEU A 59 4.00 0.27 -3.94
CA LEU A 59 2.84 -0.41 -3.37
C LEU A 59 1.72 0.58 -3.02
N GLY A 60 2.05 1.72 -2.42
CA GLY A 60 1.08 2.76 -2.10
C GLY A 60 0.35 3.29 -3.34
N ASN A 61 1.11 3.49 -4.42
CA ASN A 61 0.55 3.88 -5.72
C ASN A 61 -0.31 2.77 -6.34
N ARG A 62 0.11 1.50 -6.21
CA ARG A 62 -0.67 0.35 -6.71
C ARG A 62 -2.00 0.19 -5.98
N LEU A 63 -2.00 0.25 -4.66
CA LEU A 63 -3.21 0.18 -3.84
C LEU A 63 -4.15 1.36 -4.13
N GLY A 64 -3.59 2.58 -4.24
CA GLY A 64 -4.37 3.77 -4.58
C GLY A 64 -4.93 3.74 -6.00
N ALA A 65 -4.21 3.18 -6.97
CA ALA A 65 -4.73 2.98 -8.33
C ALA A 65 -5.84 1.92 -8.35
N TYR A 66 -5.62 0.78 -7.68
CA TYR A 66 -6.58 -0.31 -7.59
C TYR A 66 -7.89 0.10 -6.92
N SER A 67 -7.84 0.84 -5.80
CA SER A 67 -9.04 1.28 -5.07
C SER A 67 -9.98 2.17 -5.88
N ARG A 68 -9.48 2.84 -6.92
CA ARG A 68 -10.25 3.71 -7.82
C ARG A 68 -10.60 3.06 -9.15
N ARG A 69 -10.23 1.79 -9.35
CA ARG A 69 -10.51 1.08 -10.60
C ARG A 69 -12.02 0.91 -10.78
N LYS A 70 -12.46 0.88 -12.05
CA LYS A 70 -13.81 0.44 -12.39
C LYS A 70 -13.96 -1.07 -12.10
N GLY A 71 -15.16 -1.50 -11.71
CA GLY A 71 -15.47 -2.92 -11.51
C GLY A 71 -15.41 -3.42 -10.06
N ARG A 72 -15.96 -2.65 -9.11
CA ARG A 72 -16.10 -3.02 -7.68
C ARG A 72 -14.78 -3.57 -7.05
N PRO A 73 -13.73 -2.75 -6.94
CA PRO A 73 -12.49 -3.18 -6.29
C PRO A 73 -12.73 -3.58 -4.83
N LEU A 74 -11.88 -4.45 -4.30
CA LEU A 74 -11.94 -4.91 -2.90
C LEU A 74 -11.65 -3.79 -1.88
N LEU A 75 -11.16 -2.63 -2.33
CA LEU A 75 -10.85 -1.48 -1.49
C LEU A 75 -11.85 -0.35 -1.71
N LEU A 76 -12.14 0.40 -0.64
CA LEU A 76 -12.82 1.68 -0.76
C LEU A 76 -11.93 2.69 -1.51
N PRO A 77 -12.49 3.50 -2.42
CA PRO A 77 -11.72 4.47 -3.18
C PRO A 77 -11.01 5.46 -2.25
N THR A 78 -9.68 5.48 -2.32
CA THR A 78 -8.88 6.48 -1.61
C THR A 78 -8.96 7.82 -2.36
N PRO A 79 -9.25 8.96 -1.70
CA PRO A 79 -9.42 10.26 -2.36
C PRO A 79 -8.12 10.76 -3.02
N ARG A 80 -8.26 11.59 -4.06
CA ARG A 80 -7.15 12.34 -4.68
C ARG A 80 -6.98 13.69 -3.97
N GLY A 81 -5.75 14.14 -3.75
CA GLY A 81 -5.47 15.45 -3.15
C GLY A 81 -5.55 15.42 -1.63
N TRP A 82 -4.48 14.93 -1.00
CA TRP A 82 -4.41 14.73 0.44
C TRP A 82 -4.36 16.06 1.19
N LYS A 83 -5.39 16.33 1.99
CA LYS A 83 -5.30 17.26 3.12
C LYS A 83 -5.36 16.42 4.40
N PRO A 84 -4.25 16.30 5.15
CA PRO A 84 -4.16 15.38 6.28
C PRO A 84 -5.18 15.64 7.39
N GLU A 85 -5.66 16.87 7.49
CA GLU A 85 -6.60 17.33 8.51
C GLU A 85 -8.05 17.00 8.14
N GLU A 86 -8.32 16.68 6.87
CA GLU A 86 -9.66 16.50 6.32
C GLU A 86 -9.92 15.04 5.85
N SER A 87 -8.91 14.17 5.84
CA SER A 87 -9.02 12.84 5.24
C SER A 87 -9.20 11.72 6.27
N PRO A 88 -10.35 11.00 6.29
CA PRO A 88 -10.55 9.83 7.17
C PRO A 88 -9.68 8.61 6.78
N PHE A 89 -8.89 8.75 5.71
CA PHE A 89 -7.98 7.74 5.17
C PHE A 89 -6.51 8.06 5.47
N LEU A 90 -6.21 9.13 6.21
CA LEU A 90 -4.86 9.42 6.67
C LEU A 90 -4.77 9.37 8.18
N ARG A 91 -3.65 8.86 8.67
CA ARG A 91 -3.24 9.04 10.06
C ARG A 91 -1.79 9.47 10.15
N ARG A 92 -1.41 10.04 11.28
CA ARG A 92 0.00 10.30 11.60
C ARG A 92 0.73 8.95 11.64
N ALA A 93 1.88 8.90 10.99
CA ALA A 93 2.80 7.78 11.10
C ALA A 93 3.52 7.83 12.46
N THR A 94 3.72 6.67 13.09
CA THR A 94 4.53 6.55 14.31
C THR A 94 6.01 6.83 14.01
N PRO A 95 6.85 7.08 15.04
CA PRO A 95 8.29 7.23 14.84
C PRO A 95 8.93 6.05 14.10
N GLU A 96 8.51 4.82 14.38
CA GLU A 96 9.00 3.59 13.75
C GLU A 96 8.59 3.52 12.27
N GLU A 97 7.34 3.85 11.97
CA GLU A 97 6.84 3.88 10.60
C GLU A 97 7.52 4.96 9.76
N ARG A 98 7.81 6.12 10.37
CA ARG A 98 8.56 7.21 9.72
C ARG A 98 9.96 6.78 9.34
N LYS A 99 10.64 5.99 10.16
CA LYS A 99 11.95 5.42 9.80
C LYS A 99 11.86 4.49 8.59
N ARG A 100 10.75 3.76 8.44
CA ARG A 100 10.53 2.81 7.34
C ARG A 100 10.01 3.44 6.04
N PHE A 101 9.22 4.51 6.12
CA PHE A 101 8.49 5.07 4.96
C PHE A 101 8.80 6.55 4.68
N GLY A 102 9.39 7.28 5.64
CA GLY A 102 9.81 8.67 5.47
C GLY A 102 8.75 9.75 5.58
N SER A 103 7.47 9.39 5.46
CA SER A 103 6.37 10.36 5.52
C SER A 103 5.81 10.50 6.94
N PRO A 104 5.45 11.73 7.37
CA PRO A 104 4.77 11.96 8.65
C PRO A 104 3.30 11.50 8.64
N TRP A 105 2.77 11.17 7.46
CA TRP A 105 1.39 10.72 7.23
C TRP A 105 1.39 9.42 6.41
N ILE A 106 0.51 8.51 6.78
CA ILE A 106 0.34 7.22 6.09
C ILE A 106 -1.13 7.00 5.75
N VAL A 107 -1.36 6.41 4.57
CA VAL A 107 -2.69 6.05 4.10
C VAL A 107 -3.17 4.80 4.81
N VAL A 108 -4.40 4.87 5.31
CA VAL A 108 -5.17 3.74 5.82
C VAL A 108 -6.13 3.31 4.72
N TYR A 109 -5.77 2.25 4.02
CA TYR A 109 -6.64 1.57 3.06
C TYR A 109 -7.73 0.83 3.83
N ARG A 110 -8.94 0.83 3.28
CA ARG A 110 -10.07 0.12 3.86
C ARG A 110 -10.62 -0.86 2.86
N ARG A 111 -10.84 -2.10 3.30
CA ARG A 111 -11.59 -3.08 2.53
C ARG A 111 -13.03 -2.63 2.36
N ARG A 112 -13.61 -2.99 1.22
CA ARG A 112 -15.04 -2.91 1.02
C ARG A 112 -15.70 -4.03 1.85
N PRO A 113 -16.78 -3.75 2.60
CA PRO A 113 -17.54 -4.79 3.26
C PRO A 113 -18.08 -5.77 2.22
N GLU A 114 -17.97 -7.07 2.51
CA GLU A 114 -18.67 -8.10 1.74
C GLU A 114 -20.15 -7.95 2.07
N GLY A 115 -20.91 -7.46 1.09
CA GLY A 115 -22.37 -7.32 1.17
C GLY A 115 -23.07 -8.52 0.55
#